data_AF-A0A935B5E5-F1
#
_entry.id   AF-A0A935B5E5-F1
#
_cell.length_a   1.000
_cell.length_b   1.000
_cell.length_c   1.000
_cell.angle_alpha   90.00
_cell.angle_beta   90.00
_cell.angle_gamma   90.00
#
_symmetry.space_group_name_H-M   'P 1'
#
loop_
_entity.id
_entity.type
_entity.pdbx_description
1 polymer ?
#
loop_
_entity_poly.entity_id
_entity_poly.type
_entity_poly.pdbx_seq_one_letter_code
_entity_poly.pdbx_strand_id
1 'polypeptide(L)'
;MSAPGWPTLPDGRYAVLRTHRADGASYGGFRWPTEVGGVAVAPDWDPDPSIECGHGLHGLLWGCGDGSLLTPSLTWAIVAVDPGDIATRIDMGVPPKVRFRSAEVIHVGDRGTATGWIAAHGGAGLPVVYGTATAGDGGTATAGDGGTATAGDGGTATAGYGGTATAGNGGTATAGYRGTATAGDGGTATAGDDGTATAGDGGTATAGYGGTATAGDGGTATAGDGGTATAGYGGTATAGDGGTATAGDRGSATAGYRGTATAGYRGTATAGYDGTATAGDGGVLIIHRYDSGRRRLSVGQVDGVTLLPDTPYRLDAAGEFEAVA
;
A
#
# COMPACT_ATOMS: atom_id res chain seq x y z
N MET A 1 13.33 18.37 -27.42
CA MET A 1 12.38 19.15 -26.60
C MET A 1 11.90 18.20 -25.51
N SER A 2 12.26 18.45 -24.26
CA SER A 2 11.77 17.67 -23.11
C SER A 2 10.24 17.71 -23.10
N ALA A 3 9.60 16.55 -23.01
CA ALA A 3 8.15 16.50 -22.81
C ALA A 3 7.83 17.19 -21.47
N PRO A 4 6.78 18.02 -21.37
CA PRO A 4 6.45 18.70 -20.12
C PRO A 4 6.11 17.65 -19.05
N GLY A 5 6.99 17.48 -18.06
CA GLY A 5 6.71 16.68 -16.84
C GLY A 5 7.88 15.84 -16.33
N TRP A 6 8.72 15.27 -17.21
CA TRP A 6 9.82 14.39 -16.79
C TRP A 6 11.17 15.13 -16.73
N PRO A 7 12.02 14.85 -15.72
CA PRO A 7 13.36 15.43 -15.66
C PRO A 7 14.22 14.93 -16.83
N THR A 8 15.26 15.68 -17.16
CA THR A 8 16.30 15.27 -18.11
C THR A 8 17.66 15.34 -17.43
N LEU A 9 18.58 14.51 -17.89
CA LEU A 9 19.99 14.65 -17.59
C LEU A 9 20.52 16.00 -18.13
N PRO A 10 21.70 16.47 -17.67
CA PRO A 10 22.27 17.75 -18.11
C PRO A 10 22.47 17.87 -19.63
N ASP A 11 22.64 16.75 -20.33
CA ASP A 11 22.79 16.67 -21.79
C ASP A 11 21.46 16.53 -22.55
N GLY A 12 20.32 16.60 -21.85
CA GLY A 12 18.97 16.53 -22.41
C GLY A 12 18.43 15.12 -22.61
N ARG A 13 19.20 14.07 -22.27
CA ARG A 13 18.76 12.67 -22.34
C ARG A 13 17.88 12.29 -21.14
N TYR A 14 17.15 11.18 -21.28
CA TYR A 14 16.43 10.57 -20.15
C TYR A 14 17.25 9.47 -19.51
N ALA A 15 17.13 9.33 -18.18
CA ALA A 15 17.63 8.17 -17.46
C ALA A 15 16.59 7.03 -17.54
N VAL A 16 17.03 5.82 -17.86
CA VAL A 16 16.17 4.63 -17.89
C VAL A 16 16.81 3.53 -17.06
N LEU A 17 16.05 3.04 -16.07
CA LEU A 17 16.45 1.99 -15.16
C LEU A 17 16.15 0.62 -15.74
N ARG A 18 17.08 -0.33 -15.57
CA ARG A 18 16.88 -1.72 -15.99
C ARG A 18 17.72 -2.69 -15.17
N THR A 19 17.41 -3.98 -15.29
CA THR A 19 18.23 -5.07 -14.78
C THR A 19 18.72 -6.00 -15.89
N HIS A 20 19.87 -6.65 -15.68
CA HIS A 20 20.42 -7.67 -16.58
C HIS A 20 21.37 -8.61 -15.82
N ARG A 21 21.71 -9.77 -16.39
CA ARG A 21 22.68 -10.69 -15.77
C ARG A 21 24.07 -10.05 -15.71
N ALA A 22 24.92 -10.52 -14.80
CA ALA A 22 26.27 -9.98 -14.62
C ALA A 22 27.13 -9.95 -15.90
N ASP A 23 26.86 -10.85 -16.86
CA ASP A 23 27.56 -10.96 -18.15
C ASP A 23 26.89 -10.15 -19.28
N GLY A 24 26.02 -9.19 -18.95
CA GLY A 24 25.27 -8.40 -19.93
C GLY A 24 23.99 -9.07 -20.42
N ALA A 25 23.84 -10.40 -20.24
CA ALA A 25 22.79 -11.15 -20.92
C ALA A 25 21.38 -10.75 -20.43
N SER A 26 20.48 -10.65 -21.39
CA SER A 26 19.06 -10.33 -21.23
C SER A 26 18.19 -11.30 -22.03
N TYR A 27 16.87 -11.14 -21.93
CA TYR A 27 15.92 -11.90 -22.72
C TYR A 27 16.19 -11.76 -24.24
N GLY A 28 15.88 -12.81 -25.01
CA GLY A 28 16.09 -12.81 -26.46
C GLY A 28 17.55 -12.95 -26.91
N GLY A 29 18.48 -13.26 -26.01
CA GLY A 29 19.90 -13.46 -26.33
C GLY A 29 20.71 -12.17 -26.50
N PHE A 30 20.07 -11.00 -26.34
CA PHE A 30 20.75 -9.71 -26.36
C PHE A 30 21.70 -9.57 -25.15
N ARG A 31 22.85 -8.92 -25.37
CA ARG A 31 23.84 -8.65 -24.33
C ARG A 31 24.09 -7.14 -24.24
N TRP A 32 23.87 -6.60 -23.04
CA TRP A 32 24.20 -5.22 -22.71
C TRP A 32 25.69 -5.05 -22.48
N PRO A 33 26.26 -3.88 -22.83
CA PRO A 33 27.54 -3.47 -22.30
C PRO A 33 27.48 -3.48 -20.77
N THR A 34 28.53 -4.01 -20.13
CA THR A 34 28.61 -4.14 -18.67
C THR A 34 29.42 -3.03 -18.01
N GLU A 35 29.90 -2.07 -18.80
CA GLU A 35 30.74 -0.96 -18.35
C GLU A 35 30.10 0.37 -18.72
N VAL A 36 30.31 1.38 -17.87
CA VAL A 36 29.88 2.77 -18.11
C VAL A 36 30.55 3.30 -19.38
N GLY A 37 29.79 4.02 -20.21
CA GLY A 37 30.17 4.48 -21.53
C GLY A 37 29.91 3.48 -22.66
N GLY A 38 29.57 2.23 -22.33
CA GLY A 38 29.17 1.23 -23.31
C GLY A 38 27.84 1.57 -23.98
N VAL A 39 27.76 1.47 -25.31
CA VAL A 39 26.54 1.77 -26.08
C VAL A 39 25.84 0.48 -26.53
N ALA A 40 24.57 0.36 -26.18
CA ALA A 40 23.68 -0.69 -26.65
C ALA A 40 22.80 -0.17 -27.79
N VAL A 41 22.60 -1.00 -28.83
CA VAL A 41 21.70 -0.70 -29.95
C VAL A 41 20.82 -1.93 -30.20
N ALA A 42 19.50 -1.75 -30.24
CA ALA A 42 18.58 -2.82 -30.59
C ALA A 42 18.74 -3.20 -32.07
N PRO A 43 19.07 -4.47 -32.39
CA PRO A 43 19.18 -4.93 -33.78
C PRO A 43 17.82 -5.07 -34.48
N ASP A 44 16.74 -5.17 -33.71
CA ASP A 44 15.36 -5.42 -34.15
C ASP A 44 14.45 -4.20 -33.98
N TRP A 45 15.03 -3.00 -33.89
CA TRP A 45 14.29 -1.76 -33.60
C TRP A 45 13.16 -1.48 -34.60
N ASP A 46 11.95 -1.29 -34.08
CA ASP A 46 10.78 -0.82 -34.81
C ASP A 46 10.17 0.41 -34.11
N PRO A 47 10.11 1.61 -34.70
CA PRO A 47 9.59 2.79 -34.02
C PRO A 47 8.06 2.84 -33.86
N ASP A 48 7.29 1.82 -34.27
CA ASP A 48 5.83 1.81 -34.15
C ASP A 48 5.38 1.94 -32.66
N PRO A 49 4.70 3.05 -32.28
CA PRO A 49 4.28 3.29 -30.91
C PRO A 49 3.17 2.35 -30.42
N SER A 50 2.56 1.55 -31.30
CA SER A 50 1.57 0.52 -30.94
C SER A 50 2.21 -0.77 -30.42
N ILE A 51 3.52 -0.95 -30.61
CA ILE A 51 4.26 -2.13 -30.13
C ILE A 51 4.65 -1.96 -28.66
N GLU A 52 4.07 -2.79 -27.80
CA GLU A 52 4.25 -2.73 -26.35
C GLU A 52 5.46 -3.52 -25.81
N CYS A 53 5.94 -4.52 -26.55
CA CYS A 53 7.05 -5.40 -26.13
C CYS A 53 7.79 -6.01 -27.33
N GLY A 54 9.09 -6.29 -27.17
CA GLY A 54 9.97 -6.71 -28.27
C GLY A 54 10.36 -5.55 -29.19
N HIS A 55 11.18 -5.81 -30.22
CA HIS A 55 11.52 -4.81 -31.24
C HIS A 55 12.19 -3.54 -30.71
N GLY A 56 13.05 -3.68 -29.70
CA GLY A 56 13.70 -2.55 -29.03
C GLY A 56 14.28 -2.87 -27.67
N LEU A 57 15.08 -1.94 -27.15
CA LEU A 57 15.56 -1.97 -25.77
C LEU A 57 14.45 -1.47 -24.84
N HIS A 58 14.48 -1.92 -23.58
CA HIS A 58 13.43 -1.63 -22.60
C HIS A 58 14.01 -1.27 -21.23
N GLY A 59 13.23 -0.48 -20.49
CA GLY A 59 13.47 -0.18 -19.09
C GLY A 59 12.43 0.80 -18.53
N LEU A 60 12.59 1.18 -17.27
CA LEU A 60 11.72 2.09 -16.55
C LEU A 60 12.26 3.52 -16.61
N LEU A 61 11.50 4.43 -17.22
CA LEU A 61 11.82 5.85 -17.31
C LEU A 61 11.96 6.43 -15.90
N TRP A 62 13.15 6.95 -15.59
CA TRP A 62 13.53 7.44 -14.27
C TRP A 62 13.27 6.44 -13.13
N GLY A 63 13.27 5.14 -13.44
CA GLY A 63 12.97 4.09 -12.49
C GLY A 63 11.53 4.08 -11.97
N CYS A 64 10.61 4.80 -12.62
CA CYS A 64 9.19 4.79 -12.26
C CYS A 64 8.47 3.63 -12.96
N GLY A 65 7.49 3.01 -12.30
CA GLY A 65 6.65 1.99 -12.92
C GLY A 65 6.51 0.70 -12.14
N ASP A 66 6.19 -0.36 -12.90
CA ASP A 66 6.00 -1.70 -12.37
C ASP A 66 7.33 -2.35 -12.01
N GLY A 67 7.55 -2.54 -10.71
CA GLY A 67 8.75 -3.17 -10.17
C GLY A 67 8.94 -4.64 -10.57
N SER A 68 7.89 -5.32 -11.02
CA SER A 68 7.94 -6.72 -11.47
C SER A 68 8.74 -6.91 -12.76
N LEU A 69 8.94 -5.83 -13.52
CA LEU A 69 9.77 -5.81 -14.72
C LEU A 69 11.28 -5.80 -14.41
N LEU A 70 11.63 -5.62 -13.14
CA LEU A 70 13.01 -5.66 -12.65
C LEU A 70 13.22 -6.94 -11.82
N THR A 71 14.45 -7.44 -11.81
CA THR A 71 14.82 -8.59 -10.98
C THR A 71 15.79 -8.12 -9.88
N PRO A 72 15.38 -8.07 -8.60
CA PRO A 72 16.18 -7.47 -7.53
C PRO A 72 17.57 -8.07 -7.34
N SER A 73 17.76 -9.36 -7.65
CA SER A 73 19.02 -10.09 -7.50
C SER A 73 20.00 -9.95 -8.68
N LEU A 74 19.60 -9.27 -9.76
CA LEU A 74 20.43 -9.06 -10.95
C LEU A 74 21.26 -7.78 -10.82
N THR A 75 22.12 -7.52 -11.82
CA THR A 75 22.82 -6.24 -11.95
C THR A 75 21.82 -5.16 -12.35
N TRP A 76 21.88 -4.03 -11.65
CA TRP A 76 21.10 -2.83 -11.93
C TRP A 76 21.94 -1.88 -12.78
N ALA A 77 21.32 -1.33 -13.82
CA ALA A 77 21.95 -0.34 -14.66
C ALA A 77 21.01 0.80 -14.98
N ILE A 78 21.61 1.96 -15.17
CA ILE A 78 20.93 3.15 -15.67
C ILE A 78 21.56 3.46 -17.01
N VAL A 79 20.70 3.74 -17.98
CA VAL A 79 21.12 4.06 -19.34
C VAL A 79 20.57 5.42 -19.74
N ALA A 80 21.38 6.21 -20.44
CA ALA A 80 20.98 7.49 -21.01
C ALA A 80 20.40 7.26 -22.41
N VAL A 81 19.17 7.73 -22.63
CA VAL A 81 18.42 7.54 -23.86
C VAL A 81 18.08 8.90 -24.47
N ASP A 82 18.34 9.08 -25.76
CA ASP A 82 17.86 10.26 -26.49
C ASP A 82 16.32 10.24 -26.53
N PRO A 83 15.62 11.33 -26.16
CA PRO A 83 14.17 11.41 -26.27
C PRO A 83 13.62 11.04 -27.67
N GLY A 84 14.37 11.32 -28.74
CA GLY A 84 14.00 10.98 -30.11
C GLY A 84 14.12 9.50 -30.46
N ASP A 85 14.84 8.71 -29.64
CA ASP A 85 15.00 7.27 -29.80
C ASP A 85 13.91 6.47 -29.06
N ILE A 86 12.99 7.13 -28.34
CA ILE A 86 11.89 6.49 -27.61
C ILE A 86 10.64 6.42 -28.49
N ALA A 87 10.11 5.20 -28.67
CA ALA A 87 8.86 4.98 -29.42
C ALA A 87 7.60 5.04 -28.54
N THR A 88 7.73 4.75 -27.24
CA THR A 88 6.63 4.86 -26.29
C THR A 88 6.21 6.33 -26.17
N ARG A 89 4.90 6.62 -26.21
CA ARG A 89 4.41 7.98 -25.92
C ARG A 89 4.78 8.33 -24.48
N ILE A 90 5.48 9.43 -24.27
CA ILE A 90 5.81 9.90 -22.92
C ILE A 90 4.86 11.04 -22.59
N ASP A 91 3.90 10.75 -21.73
CA ASP A 91 3.13 11.74 -20.97
C ASP A 91 2.99 11.25 -19.52
N MET A 92 2.42 12.07 -18.63
CA MET A 92 2.27 11.71 -17.21
C MET A 92 1.25 10.59 -16.95
N GLY A 93 0.54 10.09 -17.98
CA GLY A 93 -0.47 9.03 -17.89
C GLY A 93 -0.13 7.74 -18.65
N VAL A 94 0.92 7.70 -19.47
CA VAL A 94 1.38 6.50 -20.20
C VAL A 94 2.35 5.69 -19.34
N PRO A 95 2.36 4.33 -19.44
CA PRO A 95 3.26 3.45 -18.72
C PRO A 95 4.72 3.92 -18.73
N PRO A 96 5.35 4.05 -17.55
CA PRO A 96 6.74 4.49 -17.44
C PRO A 96 7.74 3.40 -17.88
N LYS A 97 7.28 2.22 -18.34
CA LYS A 97 8.09 1.30 -19.14
C LYS A 97 8.25 1.86 -20.54
N VAL A 98 9.45 2.26 -20.90
CA VAL A 98 9.77 2.82 -22.22
C VAL A 98 10.50 1.82 -23.12
N ARG A 99 10.26 1.95 -24.42
CA ARG A 99 10.92 1.20 -25.49
C ARG A 99 11.74 2.15 -26.37
N PHE A 100 13.01 1.80 -26.61
CA PHE A 100 13.97 2.70 -27.27
C PHE A 100 15.00 1.99 -28.14
N ARG A 101 15.55 2.73 -29.11
CA ARG A 101 16.49 2.20 -30.11
C ARG A 101 17.89 1.95 -29.56
N SER A 102 18.47 2.95 -28.90
CA SER A 102 19.84 2.91 -28.42
C SER A 102 19.98 3.60 -27.08
N ALA A 103 21.02 3.21 -26.32
CA ALA A 103 21.33 3.86 -25.06
C ALA A 103 22.80 3.67 -24.66
N GLU A 104 23.32 4.65 -23.93
CA GLU A 104 24.62 4.58 -23.29
C GLU A 104 24.45 4.15 -21.83
N VAL A 105 25.25 3.20 -21.36
CA VAL A 105 25.28 2.80 -19.95
C VAL A 105 25.96 3.91 -19.14
N ILE A 106 25.25 4.49 -18.17
CA ILE A 106 25.75 5.60 -17.34
C ILE A 106 25.92 5.22 -15.87
N HIS A 107 25.36 4.09 -15.45
CA HIS A 107 25.56 3.50 -14.12
C HIS A 107 25.44 1.98 -14.20
N VAL A 108 26.28 1.26 -13.46
CA VAL A 108 26.19 -0.19 -13.25
C VAL A 108 26.45 -0.46 -11.76
N GLY A 109 25.58 -1.25 -11.13
CA GLY A 109 25.74 -1.59 -9.74
C GLY A 109 24.61 -2.48 -9.22
N ASP A 110 24.31 -2.33 -7.94
CA ASP A 110 23.19 -2.97 -7.28
C ASP A 110 21.95 -2.05 -7.21
N ARG A 111 20.88 -2.57 -6.63
CA ARG A 111 19.63 -1.83 -6.40
C ARG A 111 19.84 -0.51 -5.68
N GLY A 112 20.59 -0.50 -4.58
CA GLY A 112 20.74 0.69 -3.73
C GLY A 112 21.54 1.79 -4.43
N THR A 113 22.63 1.41 -5.10
CA THR A 113 23.44 2.37 -5.87
C THR A 113 22.67 2.95 -7.04
N ALA A 114 21.85 2.16 -7.75
CA ALA A 114 21.06 2.64 -8.87
C ALA A 114 19.91 3.56 -8.44
N THR A 115 19.13 3.19 -7.41
CA THR A 115 18.04 4.07 -6.93
C THR A 115 18.59 5.35 -6.30
N GLY A 116 19.70 5.26 -5.56
CA GLY A 116 20.41 6.43 -5.05
C GLY A 116 20.95 7.35 -6.14
N TRP A 117 21.48 6.77 -7.24
CA TRP A 117 21.90 7.55 -8.40
C TRP A 117 20.72 8.31 -9.01
N ILE A 118 19.57 7.65 -9.23
CA ILE A 118 18.37 8.30 -9.79
C ILE A 118 17.94 9.48 -8.92
N ALA A 119 17.87 9.29 -7.60
CA ALA A 119 17.50 10.34 -6.66
C ALA A 119 18.46 11.55 -6.74
N ALA A 120 19.77 11.31 -6.83
CA ALA A 120 20.78 12.36 -6.89
C ALA A 120 20.82 13.14 -8.22
N HIS A 121 20.25 12.59 -9.30
CA HIS A 121 20.36 13.15 -10.66
C HIS A 121 19.03 13.66 -11.23
N GLY A 122 18.08 14.02 -10.36
CA GLY A 122 16.81 14.66 -10.76
C GLY A 122 15.56 13.79 -10.58
N GLY A 123 15.72 12.55 -10.11
CA GLY A 123 14.59 11.69 -9.74
C GLY A 123 14.04 11.91 -8.33
N ALA A 124 14.56 12.87 -7.57
CA ALA A 124 14.03 13.22 -6.26
C ALA A 124 12.55 13.66 -6.38
N GLY A 125 11.66 13.02 -5.61
CA GLY A 125 10.22 13.26 -5.65
C GLY A 125 9.45 12.41 -6.68
N LEU A 126 10.14 11.63 -7.51
CA LEU A 126 9.50 10.64 -8.37
C LEU A 126 9.23 9.33 -7.61
N PRO A 127 8.20 8.55 -8.00
CA PRO A 127 7.92 7.23 -7.43
C PRO A 127 8.90 6.18 -7.98
N VAL A 128 10.18 6.31 -7.64
CA VAL A 128 11.24 5.38 -8.06
C VAL A 128 11.00 4.03 -7.39
N VAL A 129 10.94 2.95 -8.18
CA VAL A 129 10.81 1.57 -7.71
C VAL A 129 11.97 1.22 -6.79
N TYR A 130 11.65 0.70 -5.61
CA TYR A 130 12.58 0.43 -4.50
C TYR A 130 13.39 1.64 -4.05
N GLY A 131 12.94 2.85 -4.40
CA GLY A 131 13.56 4.11 -3.97
C GLY A 131 13.30 4.38 -2.49
N THR A 132 14.15 5.21 -1.90
CA THR A 132 13.96 5.76 -0.56
C THR A 132 13.81 7.27 -0.68
N ALA A 133 12.75 7.82 -0.08
CA ALA A 133 12.50 9.24 -0.03
C ALA A 133 12.26 9.68 1.42
N THR A 134 12.92 10.77 1.83
CA THR A 134 12.76 11.36 3.17
C THR A 134 12.44 12.84 3.04
N ALA A 135 11.43 13.29 3.77
CA ALA A 135 11.06 14.69 3.91
C ALA A 135 10.96 15.05 5.39
N GLY A 136 11.23 16.32 5.72
CA GLY A 136 11.05 16.84 7.09
C GLY A 136 9.59 17.12 7.42
N ASP A 137 9.37 17.89 8.49
CA ASP A 137 8.03 18.28 8.95
C ASP A 137 7.28 19.08 7.88
N GLY A 138 6.00 18.76 7.71
CA GLY A 138 5.12 19.31 6.65
C GLY A 138 5.54 18.94 5.22
N GLY A 139 6.59 18.14 5.05
CA GLY A 139 7.14 17.77 3.76
C GLY A 139 6.42 16.59 3.11
N THR A 140 6.65 16.40 1.81
CA THR A 140 6.11 15.29 1.02
C THR A 140 7.22 14.35 0.58
N ALA A 141 7.10 13.07 0.91
CA ALA A 141 7.98 12.00 0.46
C ALA A 141 7.20 11.00 -0.42
N THR A 142 7.74 10.68 -1.59
CA THR A 142 7.12 9.74 -2.54
C THR A 142 8.13 8.66 -2.92
N ALA A 143 7.74 7.40 -2.85
CA ALA A 143 8.51 6.25 -3.32
C ALA A 143 7.63 5.31 -4.16
N GLY A 144 8.24 4.59 -5.11
CA GLY A 144 7.53 3.66 -6.01
C GLY A 144 7.28 2.29 -5.39
N ASP A 145 7.05 1.30 -6.26
CA ASP A 145 6.84 -0.10 -5.88
C ASP A 145 8.01 -0.64 -5.05
N GLY A 146 7.71 -1.27 -3.92
CA GLY A 146 8.68 -1.77 -2.95
C GLY A 146 9.56 -0.70 -2.32
N GLY A 147 9.21 0.58 -2.49
CA GLY A 147 9.95 1.73 -1.98
C GLY A 147 9.62 2.08 -0.52
N THR A 148 10.39 3.02 0.03
CA THR A 148 10.21 3.54 1.39
C THR A 148 10.11 5.05 1.37
N ALA A 149 8.99 5.59 1.88
CA ALA A 149 8.75 7.01 2.02
C ALA A 149 8.61 7.38 3.50
N THR A 150 9.36 8.37 3.95
CA THR A 150 9.31 8.88 5.33
C THR A 150 9.11 10.39 5.33
N ALA A 151 8.08 10.89 6.01
CA ALA A 151 7.83 12.32 6.21
C ALA A 151 7.72 12.64 7.71
N GLY A 152 8.12 13.86 8.09
CA GLY A 152 8.04 14.33 9.48
C GLY A 152 6.62 14.64 9.96
N ASP A 153 6.51 15.41 11.04
CA ASP A 153 5.22 15.81 11.63
C ASP A 153 4.39 16.65 10.63
N GLY A 154 3.10 16.37 10.53
CA GLY A 154 2.20 16.97 9.53
C GLY A 154 2.58 16.66 8.07
N GLY A 155 3.55 15.77 7.84
CA GLY A 155 4.05 15.41 6.53
C GLY A 155 3.16 14.41 5.78
N THR A 156 3.43 14.25 4.48
CA THR A 156 2.77 13.28 3.62
C THR A 156 3.78 12.26 3.08
N ALA A 157 3.58 10.98 3.36
CA ALA A 157 4.39 9.89 2.83
C ALA A 157 3.54 8.97 1.93
N THR A 158 4.00 8.73 0.70
CA THR A 158 3.33 7.85 -0.26
C THR A 158 4.30 6.79 -0.78
N ALA A 159 3.91 5.52 -0.69
CA ALA A 159 4.67 4.39 -1.22
C ALA A 159 3.80 3.48 -2.11
N GLY A 160 4.40 2.89 -3.15
CA GLY A 160 3.71 2.05 -4.13
C GLY A 160 3.34 0.64 -3.64
N TYR A 161 3.17 -0.30 -4.58
CA TYR A 161 2.89 -1.72 -4.30
C TYR A 161 3.94 -2.30 -3.35
N GLY A 162 3.55 -2.95 -2.26
CA GLY A 162 4.47 -3.53 -1.28
C GLY A 162 5.40 -2.51 -0.61
N GLY A 163 5.11 -1.21 -0.75
CA GLY A 163 5.91 -0.13 -0.22
C GLY A 163 5.64 0.14 1.26
N THR A 164 6.56 0.89 1.88
CA THR A 164 6.44 1.35 3.28
C THR A 164 6.33 2.87 3.31
N ALA A 165 5.26 3.40 3.89
CA ALA A 165 5.04 4.83 4.10
C ALA A 165 4.97 5.13 5.61
N THR A 166 5.75 6.10 6.07
CA THR A 166 5.78 6.55 7.46
C THR A 166 5.63 8.07 7.52
N ALA A 167 4.65 8.57 8.28
CA ALA A 167 4.45 9.99 8.54
C ALA A 167 4.40 10.25 10.05
N GLY A 168 4.88 11.41 10.49
CA GLY A 168 4.86 11.83 11.90
C GLY A 168 3.46 12.15 12.44
N ASN A 169 3.40 12.84 13.57
CA ASN A 169 2.15 13.25 14.21
C ASN A 169 1.33 14.17 13.31
N GLY A 170 0.01 13.94 13.23
CA GLY A 170 -0.88 14.64 12.30
C GLY A 170 -0.56 14.41 10.82
N GLY A 171 0.35 13.49 10.51
CA GLY A 171 0.79 13.18 9.16
C GLY A 171 -0.15 12.24 8.41
N THR A 172 0.07 12.15 7.09
CA THR A 172 -0.67 11.23 6.21
C THR A 172 0.30 10.22 5.59
N ALA A 173 0.07 8.93 5.83
CA ALA A 173 0.83 7.83 5.23
C ALA A 173 -0.08 7.01 4.31
N THR A 174 0.30 6.85 3.04
CA THR A 174 -0.41 6.02 2.06
C THR A 174 0.52 4.97 1.48
N ALA A 175 0.14 3.70 1.56
CA ALA A 175 0.86 2.59 0.94
C ALA A 175 -0.08 1.77 0.04
N GLY A 176 0.44 1.26 -1.07
CA GLY A 176 -0.34 0.48 -2.04
C GLY A 176 -0.77 -0.91 -1.54
N TYR A 177 -1.18 -1.76 -2.47
CA TYR A 177 -1.47 -3.18 -2.23
C TYR A 177 -0.29 -3.87 -1.54
N ARG A 178 -0.55 -4.70 -0.51
CA ARG A 178 0.45 -5.29 0.40
C ARG A 178 1.39 -4.28 1.07
N GLY A 179 1.02 -3.01 1.07
CA GLY A 179 1.83 -1.93 1.62
C GLY A 179 1.69 -1.82 3.14
N THR A 180 2.66 -1.14 3.74
CA THR A 180 2.63 -0.77 5.17
C THR A 180 2.58 0.74 5.30
N ALA A 181 1.52 1.26 5.93
CA ALA A 181 1.35 2.68 6.23
C ALA A 181 1.35 2.90 7.74
N THR A 182 2.19 3.83 8.23
CA THR A 182 2.26 4.22 9.64
C THR A 182 2.16 5.73 9.77
N ALA A 183 1.21 6.22 10.57
CA ALA A 183 1.07 7.63 10.91
C ALA A 183 1.07 7.81 12.44
N GLY A 184 1.62 8.92 12.93
CA GLY A 184 1.65 9.26 14.35
C GLY A 184 0.27 9.64 14.92
N ASP A 185 0.27 10.25 16.10
CA ASP A 185 -0.94 10.67 16.80
C ASP A 185 -1.74 11.69 15.98
N GLY A 186 -3.06 11.53 15.94
CA GLY A 186 -3.97 12.32 15.10
C GLY A 186 -3.75 12.16 13.60
N GLY A 187 -2.87 11.24 13.18
CA GLY A 187 -2.52 11.01 11.79
C GLY A 187 -3.47 10.08 11.05
N THR A 188 -3.29 10.00 9.73
CA THR A 188 -4.06 9.14 8.83
C THR A 188 -3.15 8.14 8.14
N ALA A 189 -3.41 6.85 8.33
CA ALA A 189 -2.73 5.76 7.65
C ALA A 189 -3.70 5.02 6.73
N THR A 190 -3.35 4.90 5.44
CA THR A 190 -4.13 4.14 4.45
C THR A 190 -3.22 3.11 3.77
N ALA A 191 -3.61 1.84 3.83
CA ALA A 191 -2.97 0.74 3.11
C ALA A 191 -3.96 0.06 2.16
N GLY A 192 -3.49 -0.41 1.00
CA GLY A 192 -4.32 -1.17 0.05
C GLY A 192 -4.72 -2.55 0.56
N ASP A 193 -5.26 -3.38 -0.33
CA ASP A 193 -5.62 -4.77 0.01
C ASP A 193 -4.37 -5.56 0.45
N ASP A 194 -4.58 -6.51 1.37
CA ASP A 194 -3.55 -7.27 2.08
C ASP A 194 -2.52 -6.36 2.80
N GLY A 195 -2.84 -5.08 2.98
CA GLY A 195 -1.96 -4.07 3.57
C GLY A 195 -2.11 -3.94 5.08
N THR A 196 -1.16 -3.23 5.70
CA THR A 196 -1.17 -2.91 7.13
C THR A 196 -1.19 -1.38 7.31
N ALA A 197 -2.20 -0.86 7.99
CA ALA A 197 -2.32 0.54 8.36
C ALA A 197 -2.28 0.70 9.89
N THR A 198 -1.39 1.55 10.39
CA THR A 198 -1.28 1.88 11.82
C THR A 198 -1.33 3.39 12.02
N ALA A 199 -2.23 3.87 12.87
CA ALA A 199 -2.32 5.26 13.28
C ALA A 199 -2.26 5.39 14.81
N GLY A 200 -1.66 6.46 15.32
CA GLY A 200 -1.56 6.73 16.76
C GLY A 200 -2.89 7.12 17.42
N ASP A 201 -2.80 7.72 18.60
CA ASP A 201 -3.99 8.13 19.38
C ASP A 201 -4.80 9.20 18.63
N GLY A 202 -6.13 9.05 18.63
CA GLY A 202 -7.05 9.88 17.84
C GLY A 202 -6.88 9.75 16.33
N GLY A 203 -6.02 8.84 15.86
CA GLY A 203 -5.71 8.63 14.46
C GLY A 203 -6.75 7.82 13.70
N THR A 204 -6.62 7.82 12.37
CA THR A 204 -7.45 7.04 11.45
C THR A 204 -6.60 6.05 10.68
N ALA A 205 -6.89 4.76 10.81
CA ALA A 205 -6.25 3.68 10.07
C ALA A 205 -7.27 2.99 9.15
N THR A 206 -6.95 2.91 7.85
CA THR A 206 -7.78 2.21 6.85
C THR A 206 -6.94 1.19 6.09
N ALA A 207 -7.39 -0.06 6.03
CA ALA A 207 -6.79 -1.13 5.24
C ALA A 207 -7.83 -1.78 4.33
N GLY A 208 -7.40 -2.22 3.13
CA GLY A 208 -8.28 -2.84 2.14
C GLY A 208 -8.75 -4.25 2.49
N TYR A 209 -9.19 -4.99 1.47
CA TYR A 209 -9.56 -6.41 1.58
C TYR A 209 -8.44 -7.24 2.23
N GLY A 210 -8.78 -8.09 3.20
CA GLY A 210 -7.80 -8.92 3.93
C GLY A 210 -6.76 -8.12 4.75
N GLY A 211 -6.92 -6.78 4.81
CA GLY A 211 -5.96 -5.89 5.43
C GLY A 211 -6.08 -5.83 6.96
N THR A 212 -5.06 -5.25 7.58
CA THR A 212 -5.02 -4.99 9.02
C THR A 212 -4.98 -3.49 9.30
N ALA A 213 -5.94 -2.98 10.04
CA ALA A 213 -6.00 -1.59 10.49
C ALA A 213 -5.92 -1.50 12.02
N THR A 214 -4.98 -0.71 12.54
CA THR A 214 -4.81 -0.46 13.98
C THR A 214 -4.81 1.04 14.25
N ALA A 215 -5.66 1.50 15.17
CA ALA A 215 -5.70 2.88 15.64
C ALA A 215 -5.58 2.94 17.17
N GLY A 216 -4.92 3.97 17.71
CA GLY A 216 -4.77 4.19 19.14
C GLY A 216 -6.06 4.57 19.87
N ASP A 217 -5.92 5.13 21.07
CA ASP A 217 -7.05 5.55 21.92
C ASP A 217 -7.87 6.66 21.25
N GLY A 218 -9.20 6.54 21.28
CA GLY A 218 -10.12 7.42 20.56
C GLY A 218 -10.00 7.36 19.03
N GLY A 219 -9.18 6.46 18.50
CA GLY A 219 -8.91 6.31 17.08
C GLY A 219 -10.02 5.56 16.32
N THR A 220 -9.93 5.61 14.99
CA THR A 220 -10.82 4.89 14.08
C THR A 220 -10.01 3.91 13.23
N ALA A 221 -10.33 2.62 13.32
CA ALA A 221 -9.75 1.57 12.50
C ALA A 221 -10.81 0.96 11.57
N THR A 222 -10.56 0.95 10.26
CA THR A 222 -11.43 0.32 9.26
C THR A 222 -10.66 -0.68 8.42
N ALA A 223 -11.12 -1.92 8.36
CA ALA A 223 -10.58 -2.96 7.49
C ALA A 223 -11.67 -3.52 6.55
N GLY A 224 -11.29 -3.88 5.32
CA GLY A 224 -12.21 -4.48 4.35
C GLY A 224 -12.68 -5.90 4.72
N ASP A 225 -13.32 -6.58 3.77
CA ASP A 225 -13.77 -7.97 3.97
C ASP A 225 -12.59 -8.89 4.28
N GLY A 226 -12.81 -9.83 5.22
CA GLY A 226 -11.77 -10.70 5.77
C GLY A 226 -10.68 -9.98 6.56
N GLY A 227 -10.78 -8.66 6.72
CA GLY A 227 -9.78 -7.83 7.39
C GLY A 227 -9.89 -7.83 8.90
N THR A 228 -8.87 -7.26 9.55
CA THR A 228 -8.80 -7.09 11.01
C THR A 228 -8.69 -5.61 11.35
N ALA A 229 -9.63 -5.10 12.14
CA ALA A 229 -9.64 -3.73 12.65
C ALA A 229 -9.50 -3.73 14.18
N THR A 230 -8.53 -2.98 14.70
CA THR A 230 -8.31 -2.81 16.15
C THR A 230 -8.27 -1.33 16.50
N ALA A 231 -9.06 -0.90 17.48
CA ALA A 231 -9.05 0.47 18.01
C ALA A 231 -8.91 0.46 19.54
N GLY A 232 -8.20 1.45 20.08
CA GLY A 232 -7.94 1.59 21.53
C GLY A 232 -9.17 1.97 22.37
N TYR A 233 -8.93 2.47 23.57
CA TYR A 233 -9.96 2.97 24.50
C TYR A 233 -10.86 4.01 23.83
N GLY A 234 -12.18 3.84 23.92
CA GLY A 234 -13.15 4.74 23.29
C GLY A 234 -13.07 4.78 21.76
N GLY A 235 -12.30 3.88 21.15
CA GLY A 235 -12.07 3.83 19.72
C GLY A 235 -13.22 3.17 18.96
N THR A 236 -13.20 3.34 17.64
CA THR A 236 -14.14 2.70 16.72
C THR A 236 -13.41 1.75 15.79
N ALA A 237 -13.76 0.47 15.84
CA ALA A 237 -13.23 -0.56 14.94
C ALA A 237 -14.34 -1.07 14.02
N THR A 238 -14.11 -1.07 12.70
CA THR A 238 -15.03 -1.60 11.70
C THR A 238 -14.31 -2.59 10.78
N ALA A 239 -14.83 -3.80 10.65
CA ALA A 239 -14.35 -4.80 9.71
C ALA A 239 -15.48 -5.29 8.79
N GLY A 240 -15.14 -5.60 7.54
CA GLY A 240 -16.09 -6.09 6.55
C GLY A 240 -16.59 -7.52 6.81
N ASP A 241 -17.15 -8.14 5.78
CA ASP A 241 -17.68 -9.50 5.85
C ASP A 241 -16.57 -10.52 6.16
N GLY A 242 -16.81 -11.42 7.10
CA GLY A 242 -15.83 -12.36 7.64
C GLY A 242 -14.68 -11.70 8.41
N GLY A 243 -14.74 -10.39 8.64
CA GLY A 243 -13.71 -9.63 9.33
C GLY A 243 -13.79 -9.71 10.84
N THR A 244 -12.72 -9.25 11.49
CA THR A 244 -12.61 -9.16 12.95
C THR A 244 -12.46 -7.70 13.37
N ALA A 245 -13.37 -7.20 14.20
CA ALA A 245 -13.30 -5.86 14.78
C ALA A 245 -13.12 -5.95 16.30
N THR A 246 -12.09 -5.29 16.82
CA THR A 246 -11.81 -5.20 18.26
C THR A 246 -11.71 -3.75 18.68
N ALA A 247 -12.51 -3.32 19.66
CA ALA A 247 -12.43 -1.99 20.25
C ALA A 247 -12.19 -2.10 21.76
N GLY A 248 -11.40 -1.20 22.32
CA GLY A 248 -11.12 -1.15 23.76
C GLY A 248 -12.34 -0.79 24.61
N ASP A 249 -12.11 -0.53 25.90
CA ASP A 249 -13.18 -0.10 26.82
C ASP A 249 -13.89 1.16 26.31
N ARG A 250 -15.22 1.20 26.48
CA ARG A 250 -16.12 2.24 25.95
C ARG A 250 -16.06 2.39 24.42
N GLY A 251 -15.40 1.48 23.72
CA GLY A 251 -15.27 1.48 22.27
C GLY A 251 -16.47 0.85 21.56
N SER A 252 -16.48 1.00 20.24
CA SER A 252 -17.48 0.42 19.35
C SER A 252 -16.81 -0.47 18.32
N ALA A 253 -17.14 -1.76 18.32
CA ALA A 253 -16.69 -2.73 17.33
C ALA A 253 -17.84 -3.14 16.42
N THR A 254 -17.66 -3.05 15.10
CA THR A 254 -18.64 -3.50 14.09
C THR A 254 -17.97 -4.48 13.12
N ALA A 255 -18.55 -5.67 12.96
CA ALA A 255 -18.09 -6.66 11.99
C ALA A 255 -19.24 -7.12 11.09
N GLY A 256 -18.97 -7.36 9.80
CA GLY A 256 -19.95 -7.71 8.78
C GLY A 256 -20.55 -9.12 8.90
N TYR A 257 -21.12 -9.63 7.81
CA TYR A 257 -21.64 -11.00 7.71
C TYR A 257 -20.58 -12.02 8.15
N ARG A 258 -20.93 -12.96 9.03
CA ARG A 258 -19.99 -13.92 9.65
C ARG A 258 -18.79 -13.28 10.38
N GLY A 259 -18.88 -11.99 10.68
CA GLY A 259 -17.82 -11.25 11.35
C GLY A 259 -17.79 -11.49 12.86
N THR A 260 -16.65 -11.18 13.46
CA THR A 260 -16.45 -11.21 14.91
C THR A 260 -16.23 -9.80 15.43
N ALA A 261 -17.10 -9.33 16.32
CA ALA A 261 -16.98 -8.03 16.96
C ALA A 261 -16.72 -8.19 18.46
N THR A 262 -15.64 -7.59 18.96
CA THR A 262 -15.28 -7.59 20.39
C THR A 262 -15.13 -6.16 20.89
N ALA A 263 -15.81 -5.81 21.98
CA ALA A 263 -15.68 -4.51 22.63
C ALA A 263 -15.36 -4.65 24.13
N GLY A 264 -14.61 -3.73 24.72
CA GLY A 264 -14.24 -3.79 26.13
C GLY A 264 -15.37 -3.44 27.11
N TYR A 265 -15.01 -3.08 28.34
CA TYR A 265 -15.93 -2.63 29.39
C TYR A 265 -16.83 -1.49 28.90
N ARG A 266 -18.15 -1.61 29.09
CA ARG A 266 -19.15 -0.65 28.57
C ARG A 266 -19.03 -0.37 27.05
N GLY A 267 -18.43 -1.30 26.31
CA GLY A 267 -18.30 -1.21 24.85
C GLY A 267 -19.56 -1.70 24.14
N THR A 268 -19.66 -1.39 22.85
CA THR A 268 -20.72 -1.90 21.98
C THR A 268 -20.12 -2.81 20.91
N ALA A 269 -20.56 -4.06 20.85
CA ALA A 269 -20.15 -5.02 19.82
C ALA A 269 -21.34 -5.31 18.89
N THR A 270 -21.19 -4.96 17.62
CA THR A 270 -22.17 -5.19 16.57
C THR A 270 -21.65 -6.21 15.57
N ALA A 271 -22.33 -7.35 15.42
CA ALA A 271 -21.99 -8.38 14.45
C ALA A 271 -23.10 -8.55 13.40
N GLY A 272 -22.70 -8.89 12.17
CA GLY A 272 -23.62 -9.23 11.09
C GLY A 272 -24.34 -10.56 11.30
N TYR A 273 -25.11 -10.96 10.30
CA TYR A 273 -25.76 -12.28 10.28
C TYR A 273 -24.71 -13.39 10.32
N ASP A 274 -24.99 -14.49 11.04
CA ASP A 274 -24.02 -15.56 11.37
C ASP A 274 -22.76 -15.06 12.11
N GLY A 275 -22.79 -13.84 12.65
CA GLY A 275 -21.66 -13.23 13.35
C GLY A 275 -21.62 -13.55 14.84
N THR A 276 -20.48 -13.23 15.47
CA THR A 276 -20.26 -13.37 16.91
C THR A 276 -19.98 -12.00 17.52
N ALA A 277 -20.63 -11.69 18.63
CA ALA A 277 -20.41 -10.46 19.40
C ALA A 277 -19.98 -10.78 20.83
N THR A 278 -18.95 -10.08 21.29
CA THR A 278 -18.40 -10.16 22.65
C THR A 278 -18.29 -8.75 23.23
N ALA A 279 -18.76 -8.53 24.45
CA ALA A 279 -18.53 -7.27 25.16
C ALA A 279 -18.21 -7.50 26.64
N GLY A 280 -17.45 -6.58 27.22
CA GLY A 280 -17.18 -6.56 28.66
C GLY A 280 -18.39 -6.15 29.50
N ASP A 281 -18.21 -6.13 30.83
CA ASP A 281 -19.26 -5.77 31.79
C ASP A 281 -19.91 -4.41 31.47
N GLY A 282 -21.25 -4.36 31.56
CA GLY A 282 -22.05 -3.19 31.20
C GLY A 282 -22.04 -2.82 29.71
N GLY A 283 -21.49 -3.69 28.85
CA GLY A 283 -21.50 -3.53 27.40
C GLY A 283 -22.84 -3.88 26.75
N VAL A 284 -22.89 -3.70 25.42
CA VAL A 284 -24.07 -3.98 24.60
C VAL A 284 -23.67 -4.89 23.43
N LEU A 285 -24.43 -5.95 23.23
CA LEU A 285 -24.35 -6.83 22.07
C LEU A 285 -25.47 -6.50 21.09
N ILE A 286 -25.12 -6.35 19.81
CA ILE A 286 -26.07 -6.19 18.71
C ILE A 286 -25.73 -7.23 17.65
N ILE A 287 -26.67 -8.13 17.32
CA ILE A 287 -26.45 -9.10 16.25
C ILE A 287 -27.60 -9.00 15.24
N HIS A 288 -27.23 -8.85 13.97
CA HIS A 288 -28.18 -8.80 12.87
C HIS A 288 -28.77 -10.19 12.59
N ARG A 289 -30.06 -10.24 12.32
CA ARG A 289 -30.76 -11.47 11.91
C ARG A 289 -31.73 -11.21 10.76
N TYR A 290 -32.10 -12.28 10.06
CA TYR A 290 -33.18 -12.25 9.08
C TYR A 290 -34.42 -12.95 9.65
N ASP A 291 -35.55 -12.27 9.55
CA ASP A 291 -36.85 -12.82 9.93
C ASP A 291 -37.86 -12.47 8.83
N SER A 292 -38.45 -13.49 8.22
CA SER A 292 -39.55 -13.35 7.26
C SER A 292 -39.24 -12.38 6.11
N GLY A 293 -38.02 -12.46 5.57
CA GLY A 293 -37.53 -11.60 4.48
C GLY A 293 -37.18 -10.16 4.90
N ARG A 294 -37.16 -9.85 6.21
CA ARG A 294 -36.81 -8.53 6.73
C ARG A 294 -35.57 -8.60 7.61
N ARG A 295 -34.72 -7.59 7.49
CA ARG A 295 -33.58 -7.39 8.39
C ARG A 295 -34.08 -6.98 9.77
N ARG A 296 -33.65 -7.69 10.81
CA ARG A 296 -33.90 -7.43 12.22
C ARG A 296 -32.55 -7.36 12.98
N LEU A 297 -32.62 -7.02 14.25
CA LEU A 297 -31.50 -7.02 15.18
C LEU A 297 -31.96 -7.51 16.56
N SER A 298 -31.12 -8.30 17.22
CA SER A 298 -31.24 -8.62 18.65
C SER A 298 -30.30 -7.72 19.41
N VAL A 299 -30.76 -7.13 20.51
CA VAL A 299 -29.95 -6.26 21.38
C VAL A 299 -29.98 -6.83 22.78
N GLY A 300 -28.80 -6.99 23.38
CA GLY A 300 -28.65 -7.51 24.73
C GLY A 300 -27.66 -6.66 25.53
N GLN A 301 -27.97 -6.43 26.80
CA GLN A 301 -27.04 -5.79 27.73
C GLN A 301 -26.24 -6.87 28.46
N VAL A 302 -24.93 -6.69 28.55
CA VAL A 302 -24.04 -7.53 29.36
C VAL A 302 -24.23 -7.16 30.83
N ASP A 303 -25.03 -7.96 31.54
CA ASP A 303 -25.49 -7.71 32.91
C ASP A 303 -24.85 -8.65 33.96
N GLY A 304 -24.04 -9.63 33.52
CA GLY A 304 -23.43 -10.62 34.40
C GLY A 304 -24.37 -11.72 34.88
N VAL A 305 -25.61 -11.76 34.39
CA VAL A 305 -26.62 -12.76 34.77
C VAL A 305 -27.18 -13.46 33.54
N THR A 306 -27.72 -12.70 32.61
CA THR A 306 -28.29 -13.19 31.34
C THR A 306 -27.20 -13.28 30.28
N LEU A 307 -26.39 -12.23 30.17
CA LEU A 307 -25.23 -12.17 29.29
C LEU A 307 -23.99 -11.92 30.15
N LEU A 308 -23.06 -12.85 30.09
CA LEU A 308 -21.84 -12.83 30.88
C LEU A 308 -20.78 -11.94 30.19
N PRO A 309 -20.02 -11.14 30.95
CA PRO A 309 -18.87 -10.41 30.44
C PRO A 309 -17.89 -11.32 29.71
N ASP A 310 -17.29 -10.77 28.65
CA ASP A 310 -16.18 -11.38 27.90
C ASP A 310 -16.51 -12.78 27.33
N THR A 311 -17.80 -13.09 27.23
CA THR A 311 -18.30 -14.34 26.66
C THR A 311 -18.79 -14.07 25.24
N PRO A 312 -18.34 -14.84 24.24
CA PRO A 312 -18.81 -14.69 22.87
C PRO A 312 -20.24 -15.23 22.72
N TYR A 313 -21.11 -14.45 22.09
CA TYR A 313 -22.48 -14.85 21.78
C TYR A 313 -22.75 -14.79 20.27
N ARG A 314 -23.58 -15.72 19.81
CA ARG A 314 -24.26 -15.70 18.50
C ARG A 314 -25.77 -15.79 18.71
N LEU A 315 -26.56 -15.74 17.63
CA LEU A 315 -28.00 -15.94 17.72
C LEU A 315 -28.39 -17.36 17.28
N ASP A 316 -29.28 -17.98 18.05
CA ASP A 316 -29.92 -19.24 17.68
C ASP A 316 -31.01 -19.04 16.60
N ALA A 317 -31.67 -20.13 16.21
CA ALA A 317 -32.74 -20.10 15.21
C ALA A 317 -33.98 -19.29 15.63
N ALA A 318 -34.20 -19.07 16.94
CA ALA A 318 -35.26 -18.22 17.46
C ALA A 318 -34.85 -16.73 17.51
N GLY A 319 -33.57 -16.43 17.31
CA GLY A 319 -33.01 -15.08 17.42
C GLY A 319 -32.63 -14.70 18.85
N GLU A 320 -32.51 -15.69 19.74
CA GLU A 320 -32.06 -15.52 21.12
C GLU A 320 -30.53 -15.69 21.20
N PHE A 321 -29.91 -15.03 22.17
CA PHE A 321 -28.46 -15.12 22.37
C PHE A 321 -28.06 -16.49 22.92
N GLU A 322 -27.11 -17.14 22.25
CA GLU A 322 -26.47 -18.39 22.70
C GLU A 322 -24.95 -18.21 22.79
N ALA A 323 -24.35 -18.68 23.89
CA ALA A 323 -22.91 -18.61 24.07
C ALA A 323 -22.19 -19.55 23.09
N VAL A 324 -21.06 -19.09 22.54
CA VAL A 324 -20.18 -19.89 21.70
C VAL A 324 -19.18 -20.62 22.60
N ALA A 325 -19.07 -21.94 22.42
CA ALA A 325 -18.16 -22.80 23.16
C ALA A 325 -16.74 -22.81 22.57
#